data_AF-A0A660N983-F1
#
_entry.id   AF-A0A660N983-F1
#
_cell.length_a   1.000
_cell.length_b   1.000
_cell.length_c   1.000
_cell.angle_alpha   90.00
_cell.angle_beta   90.00
_cell.angle_gamma   90.00
#
_symmetry.space_group_name_H-M   'P 1'
#
loop_
_entity.id
_entity.type
_entity.pdbx_description
1 polymer ?
#
loop_
_entity_poly.entity_id
_entity_poly.type
_entity_poly.pdbx_seq_one_letter_code
_entity_poly.pdbx_strand_id
1 'polypeptide(L)' 'LATTDNFTAPADACSSWQQLYADLKTFADDLNDHIELENTILFPRALNE' A
#
# COMPACT_ATOMS: atom_id res chain seq x y z
N LEU A 1 -3.97 3.50 -7.78
CA LEU A 1 -3.09 3.10 -8.91
C LEU A 1 -3.24 4.02 -10.12
N ALA A 2 -4.46 4.25 -10.65
CA ALA A 2 -4.66 5.03 -11.89
C ALA A 2 -4.13 6.48 -11.85
N THR A 3 -4.32 7.20 -10.74
CA THR A 3 -3.90 8.62 -10.63
C THR A 3 -2.38 8.80 -10.52
N THR A 4 -1.65 7.77 -10.09
CA THR A 4 -0.19 7.82 -9.84
C THR A 4 0.59 6.97 -10.83
N ASP A 5 -0.01 6.60 -11.95
CA ASP A 5 0.57 5.67 -12.94
C ASP A 5 1.23 4.44 -12.28
N ASN A 6 0.47 3.78 -11.40
CA ASN A 6 0.95 2.62 -10.64
C ASN A 6 2.18 2.91 -9.76
N PHE A 7 2.22 4.08 -9.12
CA PHE A 7 3.35 4.58 -8.32
C PHE A 7 4.62 4.84 -9.14
N THR A 8 4.48 5.11 -10.43
CA THR A 8 5.60 5.49 -11.31
C THR A 8 5.75 7.01 -11.31
N ALA A 9 6.75 7.53 -10.61
CA ALA A 9 7.06 8.95 -10.66
C ALA A 9 7.75 9.30 -12.00
N PRO A 10 7.46 10.47 -12.60
CA PRO A 10 8.20 10.96 -13.75
C PRO A 10 9.71 11.10 -13.45
N ALA A 11 10.55 10.86 -14.45
CA ALA A 11 12.02 10.91 -14.29
C ALA A 11 12.54 12.32 -13.94
N ASP A 12 11.81 13.35 -14.34
CA ASP A 12 12.10 14.77 -14.09
C ASP A 12 11.50 15.29 -12.77
N ALA A 13 10.77 14.46 -12.02
CA ALA A 13 10.22 14.83 -10.74
C ALA A 13 11.32 15.10 -9.70
N CYS A 14 11.09 16.07 -8.81
CA CYS A 14 12.03 16.36 -7.73
C CYS A 14 12.14 15.17 -6.75
N SER A 15 13.24 15.13 -5.98
CA SER A 15 13.55 14.03 -5.08
C SER A 15 12.45 13.74 -4.05
N SER A 16 11.78 14.77 -3.53
CA SER A 16 10.67 14.58 -2.59
C SER A 16 9.44 13.92 -3.24
N TRP A 17 9.18 14.18 -4.52
CA TRP A 17 8.09 13.55 -5.26
C TRP A 17 8.38 12.08 -5.59
N GLN A 18 9.63 11.78 -5.96
CA GLN A 18 10.07 10.40 -6.17
C GLN A 18 9.96 9.59 -4.87
N GLN A 19 10.41 10.17 -3.74
CA GLN A 19 10.30 9.53 -2.44
C GLN A 19 8.84 9.31 -2.04
N LEU A 20 7.97 10.30 -2.25
CA LEU A 20 6.53 10.16 -1.99
C LEU A 20 5.93 8.95 -2.70
N TYR A 21 6.26 8.73 -3.98
CA TYR A 21 5.72 7.60 -4.73
C TYR A 21 6.28 6.26 -4.25
N ALA A 22 7.55 6.20 -3.85
CA ALA A 22 8.15 5.02 -3.24
C ALA A 22 7.46 4.69 -1.90
N ASP A 23 7.24 5.69 -1.04
CA ASP A 23 6.59 5.52 0.25
C ASP A 23 5.12 5.13 0.09
N LEU A 24 4.42 5.70 -0.90
CA LEU A 24 3.04 5.32 -1.23
C LEU A 24 2.94 3.87 -1.68
N LYS A 25 3.94 3.38 -2.43
CA LYS A 25 3.99 1.96 -2.81
C LYS A 25 4.16 1.08 -1.57
N THR A 26 5.13 1.38 -0.71
CA THR A 26 5.34 0.64 0.54
C THR A 26 4.08 0.64 1.40
N PHE A 27 3.45 1.80 1.57
CA PHE A 27 2.20 1.92 2.32
C PHE A 27 1.08 1.05 1.74
N ALA A 28 0.93 1.03 0.41
CA ALA A 28 -0.11 0.24 -0.24
C ALA A 28 0.14 -1.27 -0.09
N ASP A 29 1.39 -1.70 -0.18
CA ASP A 29 1.78 -3.10 0.03
C ASP A 29 1.53 -3.50 1.50
N ASP A 30 1.99 -2.69 2.46
CA ASP A 30 1.77 -2.93 3.90
C ASP A 30 0.28 -2.95 4.27
N LEU A 31 -0.53 -2.06 3.67
CA LEU A 31 -1.97 -2.02 3.91
C LEU A 31 -2.67 -3.26 3.37
N ASN A 32 -2.25 -3.78 2.21
CA ASN A 32 -2.79 -5.04 1.69
C ASN A 32 -2.43 -6.21 2.61
N ASP A 33 -1.17 -6.30 3.05
CA ASP A 33 -0.73 -7.34 3.99
C ASP A 33 -1.48 -7.25 5.33
N HIS A 34 -1.72 -6.02 5.81
CA HIS A 34 -2.52 -5.76 7.00
C HIS A 34 -3.96 -6.25 6.82
N ILE A 35 -4.63 -5.89 5.73
CA ILE A 35 -5.99 -6.32 5.43
C ILE A 35 -6.07 -7.84 5.31
N GLU A 36 -5.08 -8.49 4.69
CA GLU A 36 -5.05 -9.95 4.56
C GLU A 36 -4.88 -10.63 5.93
N LEU A 37 -3.97 -10.13 6.76
CA LEU A 37 -3.80 -10.60 8.14
C LEU A 37 -5.11 -10.47 8.93
N GLU A 38 -5.79 -9.34 8.80
CA GLU A 38 -7.05 -9.10 9.47
C GLU A 38 -8.14 -10.04 8.97
N ASN A 39 -8.40 -10.07 7.67
CA ASN A 39 -9.51 -10.80 7.07
C ASN A 39 -9.35 -12.32 7.13
N THR A 40 -8.12 -12.82 6.99
CA THR A 40 -7.87 -14.27 6.88
C THR A 40 -7.50 -14.90 8.23
N ILE A 41 -6.97 -14.11 9.17
CA ILE A 41 -6.52 -14.64 10.47
C ILE A 41 -7.27 -14.01 11.64
N LEU A 42 -7.20 -12.68 11.80
CA LEU A 42 -7.70 -12.04 13.02
C LEU A 42 -9.22 -12.12 13.12
N PHE A 43 -9.95 -11.67 12.11
CA PHE A 43 -11.41 -11.61 12.12
C PHE A 43 -12.04 -12.99 12.22
N PRO A 44 -11.61 -14.03 11.46
CA PRO A 44 -12.12 -15.37 11.68
C PRO A 44 -11.91 -15.80 13.14
N ARG A 45 -10.70 -15.65 13.69
CA ARG A 45 -10.44 -16.06 15.08
C ARG A 45 -11.23 -15.28 16.12
N ALA A 46 -11.53 -14.01 15.87
CA ALA A 46 -12.23 -13.13 16.80
C ALA A 46 -13.76 -13.21 16.69
N LEU A 47 -14.28 -13.57 15.51
CA LEU A 47 -15.72 -13.61 15.21
C LEU A 47 -16.31 -15.02 15.14
N ASN A 48 -15.49 -16.08 15.06
CA ASN A 48 -15.92 -17.46 15.38
C ASN A 48 -16.57 -17.46 16.79
N GLU A 49 -17.80 -17.91 17.07
CA GLU A 49 -18.60 -19.04 16.53
C GLU A 49 -17.80 -20.30 16.20
#